data_AF-A0A930K241-F1
#
_entry.id   AF-A0A930K241-F1
#
_cell.length_a   1.000
_cell.length_b   1.000
_cell.length_c   1.000
_cell.angle_alpha   90.00
_cell.angle_beta   90.00
_cell.angle_gamma   90.00
#
_symmetry.space_group_name_H-M   'P 1'
#
loop_
_entity.id
_entity.type
_entity.pdbx_description
1 polymer ?
#
loop_
_entity_poly.entity_id
_entity_poly.type
_entity_poly.pdbx_seq_one_letter_code
_entity_poly.pdbx_strand_id
1 'polypeptide(L)'
;MGSIVPPLSTNVALTLKTDYCGNMIYENGQLSKILTDVGYITLANSTPTYHYYLQDHLGNNRVVIDEHGQVEQVNHYYAFGGLMGESTGGGAQSYKYNGKELDRMHGLDWYDYGARHYDAALGRWICVDPLAEKYSMMSGYVYTFANPINLIDPDGRKVVPTLYVNHEEPPVSYYHSPQKFSKAMRAFAKTTYGRKVLADFTEKGKTIFGVKGNGKYADYDLVLREELFTGKNQGNNRMAVFFDIYDNSWIAAQTSIKKDENGKPKFTIIFDLFYSSDELTEMITHEFSVHLHKYSEVLDTFKKNGSYKAAHNLWNSTSAEKEHHDLIQKYPNLQGTKLYRATKSELIKQNSNLKKIFNHVFKENKKKY
;
A
#
# COMPACT_ATOMS: atom_id res chain seq x y z
N MET A 1 34.02 -45.37 16.72
CA MET A 1 34.00 -44.28 17.71
C MET A 1 34.68 -43.08 17.07
N GLY A 2 33.93 -42.02 16.77
CA GLY A 2 34.52 -40.78 16.24
C GLY A 2 35.25 -40.05 17.37
N SER A 3 36.51 -39.70 17.16
CA SER A 3 37.29 -38.90 18.12
C SER A 3 36.87 -37.43 18.03
N ILE A 4 36.68 -36.80 19.19
CA ILE A 4 36.47 -35.36 19.31
C ILE A 4 37.82 -34.70 19.02
N VAL A 5 37.90 -33.96 17.92
CA VAL A 5 39.06 -33.13 17.58
C VAL A 5 38.89 -31.78 18.30
N PRO A 6 39.83 -31.36 19.17
CA PRO A 6 39.80 -30.04 19.76
C PRO A 6 39.99 -28.95 18.70
N PRO A 7 39.32 -27.79 18.79
CA PRO A 7 39.49 -26.70 17.85
C PRO A 7 40.95 -26.20 17.83
N LEU A 8 41.52 -26.04 16.63
CA LEU A 8 42.89 -25.54 16.43
C LEU A 8 42.99 -24.05 16.78
N SER A 9 44.15 -23.62 17.27
CA SER A 9 44.46 -22.22 17.66
C SER A 9 44.44 -21.22 16.50
N THR A 10 44.33 -21.69 15.26
CA THR A 10 44.11 -20.87 14.04
C THR A 10 42.63 -20.57 13.78
N ASN A 11 41.71 -21.08 14.61
CA ASN A 11 40.32 -20.62 14.66
C ASN A 11 40.27 -19.24 15.32
N VAL A 12 40.87 -18.24 14.68
CA VAL A 12 40.62 -16.85 15.03
C VAL A 12 39.11 -16.65 14.85
N ALA A 13 38.40 -16.53 15.96
CA ALA A 13 37.01 -16.09 15.95
C ALA A 13 37.03 -14.66 15.38
N LEU A 14 36.88 -14.54 14.07
CA LEU A 14 36.63 -13.27 13.42
C LEU A 14 35.32 -12.75 14.01
N THR A 15 35.44 -11.80 14.93
CA THR A 15 34.28 -11.12 15.49
C THR A 15 33.89 -10.07 14.47
N LEU A 16 32.91 -10.41 13.62
CA LEU A 16 32.26 -9.45 12.74
C LEU A 16 31.15 -8.78 13.54
N LYS A 17 31.17 -7.44 13.61
CA LYS A 17 30.13 -6.66 14.28
C LYS A 17 29.42 -5.79 13.26
N THR A 18 28.11 -5.98 13.14
CA THR A 18 27.23 -5.13 12.33
C THR A 18 26.29 -4.37 13.26
N ASP A 19 26.37 -3.04 13.26
CA ASP A 19 25.51 -2.17 14.06
C ASP A 19 24.50 -1.45 13.16
N TYR A 20 23.21 -1.62 13.47
CA TYR A 20 22.10 -0.99 12.75
C TYR A 20 21.62 0.26 13.50
N CYS A 21 21.87 1.44 12.95
CA CYS A 21 21.54 2.73 13.56
C CYS A 21 20.56 3.52 12.68
N GLY A 22 19.28 3.16 12.75
CA GLY A 22 18.25 3.74 11.89
C GLY A 22 18.47 3.30 10.44
N ASN A 23 18.71 4.26 9.54
CA ASN A 23 19.02 3.97 8.14
C ASN A 23 20.53 3.80 7.88
N MET A 24 21.39 3.87 8.89
CA MET A 24 22.85 3.69 8.73
C MET A 24 23.28 2.32 9.24
N ILE A 25 24.12 1.63 8.48
CA ILE A 25 24.71 0.34 8.82
C ILE A 25 26.21 0.52 9.00
N TYR A 26 26.72 0.10 10.15
CA TYR A 26 28.14 0.13 10.46
C TYR A 26 28.68 -1.30 10.52
N GLU A 27 29.81 -1.53 9.87
CA GLU A 27 30.54 -2.79 9.94
C GLU A 27 31.88 -2.53 10.65
N ASN A 28 32.11 -3.22 11.76
CA ASN A 28 33.30 -3.06 12.62
C ASN A 28 33.56 -1.60 13.03
N GLY A 29 32.48 -0.86 13.31
CA GLY A 29 32.53 0.55 13.73
C GLY A 29 32.71 1.57 12.60
N GLN A 30 32.80 1.14 11.33
CA GLN A 30 32.87 2.03 10.18
C GLN A 30 31.55 2.06 9.42
N LEU A 31 31.13 3.24 8.96
CA LEU A 31 29.91 3.40 8.17
C LEU A 31 30.06 2.66 6.84
N SER A 32 29.28 1.60 6.66
CA SER A 32 29.31 0.75 5.47
C SER A 32 28.23 1.16 4.48
N LYS A 33 26.99 1.38 4.94
CA LYS A 33 25.84 1.71 4.08
C LYS A 33 24.91 2.74 4.70
N ILE A 34 24.29 3.55 3.86
CA ILE A 34 23.13 4.39 4.19
C ILE A 34 21.94 3.92 3.36
N LEU A 35 20.94 3.35 4.01
CA LEU A 35 19.69 2.91 3.38
C LEU A 35 18.82 4.11 2.99
N THR A 36 18.14 3.96 1.86
CA THR A 36 17.18 4.93 1.32
C THR A 36 15.89 4.21 0.92
N ASP A 37 14.82 4.96 0.64
CA ASP A 37 13.54 4.38 0.22
C ASP A 37 13.61 3.60 -1.10
N VAL A 38 14.65 3.83 -1.92
CA VAL A 38 14.77 3.29 -3.29
C VAL A 38 16.03 2.47 -3.51
N GLY A 39 16.81 2.21 -2.46
CA GLY A 39 18.17 1.69 -2.61
C GLY A 39 19.06 1.97 -1.41
N TYR A 40 20.36 2.11 -1.65
CA TYR A 40 21.35 2.40 -0.62
C TYR A 40 22.53 3.17 -1.18
N ILE A 41 23.31 3.78 -0.28
CA ILE A 41 24.52 4.52 -0.60
C ILE A 41 25.68 3.81 0.08
N THR A 42 26.76 3.56 -0.66
CA THR A 42 28.06 3.15 -0.10
C THR A 42 29.03 4.33 -0.15
N LEU A 43 30.05 4.30 0.72
CA LEU A 43 31.04 5.36 0.82
C LEU A 43 32.44 4.80 0.59
N ALA A 44 33.00 5.01 -0.59
CA ALA A 44 34.40 4.72 -0.87
C ALA A 44 35.24 5.97 -0.60
N ASN A 45 36.06 5.98 0.46
CA ASN A 45 36.89 7.15 0.83
C ASN A 45 36.09 8.47 0.91
N SER A 46 34.89 8.42 1.49
CA SER A 46 33.95 9.55 1.60
C SER A 46 33.31 10.02 0.27
N THR A 47 33.54 9.33 -0.84
CA THR A 47 32.77 9.52 -2.08
C THR A 47 31.51 8.63 -2.04
N PRO A 48 30.30 9.21 -2.15
CA PRO A 48 29.07 8.44 -2.17
C PRO A 48 28.87 7.78 -3.53
N THR A 49 28.52 6.49 -3.52
CA THR A 49 28.03 5.75 -4.69
C THR A 49 26.60 5.32 -4.42
N TYR A 50 25.71 5.60 -5.36
CA TYR A 50 24.28 5.31 -5.23
C TYR A 50 23.94 3.99 -5.91
N HIS A 51 23.15 3.18 -5.22
CA HIS A 51 22.67 1.89 -5.71
C HIS A 51 21.15 1.89 -5.60
N TYR A 52 20.45 1.44 -6.64
CA TYR A 52 19.00 1.48 -6.74
C TYR A 52 18.40 0.08 -6.84
N TYR A 53 17.28 -0.11 -6.15
CA TYR A 53 16.50 -1.34 -6.22
C TYR A 53 15.42 -1.25 -7.30
N LEU A 54 15.39 -2.25 -8.18
CA LEU A 54 14.21 -2.56 -9.00
C LEU A 54 13.44 -3.68 -8.32
N GLN A 55 12.25 -3.35 -7.84
CA GLN A 55 11.44 -4.23 -7.01
C GLN A 55 10.23 -4.78 -7.76
N ASP A 56 9.78 -5.98 -7.37
CA ASP A 56 8.49 -6.52 -7.83
C ASP A 56 7.32 -6.07 -6.94
N HIS A 57 6.14 -6.65 -7.17
CA HIS A 57 4.91 -6.29 -6.49
C HIS A 57 4.88 -6.67 -4.99
N LEU A 58 5.84 -7.44 -4.49
CA LEU A 58 5.94 -7.75 -3.06
C LEU A 58 7.07 -6.97 -2.39
N GLY A 59 7.68 -6.01 -3.11
CA GLY A 59 8.87 -5.31 -2.66
C GLY A 59 10.12 -6.18 -2.66
N ASN A 60 10.14 -7.31 -3.39
CA ASN A 60 11.34 -8.11 -3.50
C ASN A 60 12.35 -7.39 -4.40
N ASN A 61 13.61 -7.29 -3.96
CA ASN A 61 14.68 -6.72 -4.78
C ASN A 61 14.99 -7.67 -5.93
N ARG A 62 14.52 -7.38 -7.15
CA ARG A 62 14.74 -8.21 -8.35
C ARG A 62 16.04 -7.88 -9.04
N VAL A 63 16.38 -6.60 -9.12
CA VAL A 63 17.64 -6.13 -9.68
C VAL A 63 18.19 -5.02 -8.80
N VAL A 64 19.50 -5.00 -8.62
CA VAL A 64 20.23 -3.86 -8.05
C VAL A 64 21.07 -3.27 -9.17
N ILE A 65 20.97 -1.96 -9.35
CA ILE A 65 21.76 -1.21 -10.33
C ILE A 65 22.56 -0.11 -9.65
N ASP A 66 23.74 0.20 -10.18
CA ASP A 66 24.52 1.36 -9.75
C ASP A 66 23.97 2.67 -10.35
N GLU A 67 24.59 3.79 -9.98
CA GLU A 67 24.25 5.14 -10.47
C GLU A 67 24.51 5.36 -11.96
N HIS A 68 25.22 4.44 -12.62
CA HIS A 68 25.47 4.43 -14.05
C HIS A 68 24.55 3.45 -14.81
N GLY A 69 23.63 2.79 -14.10
CA GLY A 69 22.68 1.83 -14.66
C GLY A 69 23.28 0.45 -14.94
N GLN A 70 24.46 0.13 -14.41
CA GLN A 70 25.04 -1.21 -14.51
C GLN A 70 24.38 -2.15 -13.50
N VAL A 71 24.17 -3.41 -13.91
CA VAL A 71 23.54 -4.42 -13.06
C VAL A 71 24.57 -5.02 -12.11
N GLU A 72 24.33 -4.87 -10.80
CA GLU A 72 25.19 -5.39 -9.73
C GLU A 72 24.70 -6.75 -9.20
N GLN A 73 23.38 -6.94 -9.21
CA GLN A 73 22.75 -8.15 -8.67
C GLN A 73 21.41 -8.40 -9.37
N VAL A 74 21.12 -9.66 -9.65
CA VAL A 74 19.82 -10.13 -10.14
C VAL A 74 19.32 -11.23 -9.22
N ASN A 75 18.11 -11.10 -8.71
CA ASN A 75 17.48 -12.09 -7.85
C ASN A 75 16.20 -12.62 -8.49
N HIS A 76 16.16 -13.93 -8.62
CA HIS A 76 15.00 -14.70 -9.04
C HIS A 76 14.50 -15.51 -7.85
N TYR A 77 13.22 -15.41 -7.53
CA TYR A 77 12.65 -15.99 -6.32
C TYR A 77 11.65 -17.08 -6.67
N TYR A 78 11.71 -18.21 -5.97
CA TYR A 78 10.55 -19.07 -5.79
C TYR A 78 9.47 -18.34 -5.00
N ALA A 79 8.23 -18.85 -5.02
CA ALA A 79 7.08 -18.21 -4.38
C ALA A 79 7.33 -17.82 -2.91
N PHE A 80 8.05 -18.68 -2.17
CA PHE A 80 8.36 -18.52 -0.76
C PHE A 80 9.70 -17.79 -0.50
N GLY A 81 10.31 -17.17 -1.51
CA GLY A 81 11.49 -16.30 -1.34
C GLY A 81 12.84 -16.99 -1.42
N GLY A 82 12.88 -18.30 -1.70
CA GLY A 82 14.12 -19.00 -2.00
C GLY A 82 14.73 -18.49 -3.31
N LEU A 83 16.04 -18.27 -3.35
CA LEU A 83 16.73 -17.79 -4.55
C LEU A 83 16.91 -18.93 -5.56
N MET A 84 16.53 -18.68 -6.81
CA MET A 84 16.76 -19.59 -7.92
C MET A 84 18.23 -19.54 -8.35
N GLY A 85 18.75 -20.64 -8.88
CA GLY A 85 20.15 -20.76 -9.32
C GLY A 85 20.56 -19.81 -10.46
N GLU A 86 19.60 -19.21 -11.16
CA GLU A 86 19.84 -18.16 -12.17
C GLU A 86 20.11 -16.77 -11.57
N SER A 87 19.97 -16.62 -10.25
CA SER A 87 20.31 -15.37 -9.55
C SER A 87 21.81 -15.11 -9.59
N THR A 88 22.22 -13.84 -9.77
CA THR A 88 23.62 -13.42 -9.92
C THR A 88 23.97 -12.29 -8.96
N GLY A 89 25.25 -12.13 -8.63
CA GLY A 89 25.72 -11.02 -7.77
C GLY A 89 25.27 -11.13 -6.31
N GLY A 90 25.06 -12.34 -5.79
CA GLY A 90 24.51 -12.57 -4.44
C GLY A 90 25.24 -11.87 -3.28
N GLY A 91 26.52 -11.55 -3.45
CA GLY A 91 27.34 -10.85 -2.46
C GLY A 91 27.29 -9.31 -2.49
N ALA A 92 26.62 -8.69 -3.47
CA ALA A 92 26.62 -7.22 -3.61
C ALA A 92 25.99 -6.52 -2.39
N GLN A 93 24.89 -7.07 -1.89
CA GLN A 93 24.16 -6.56 -0.72
C GLN A 93 23.27 -7.68 -0.16
N SER A 94 22.73 -7.54 1.06
CA SER A 94 22.05 -8.61 1.80
C SER A 94 20.50 -8.55 1.76
N TYR A 95 19.89 -7.40 1.48
CA TYR A 95 18.43 -7.23 1.38
C TYR A 95 17.85 -7.88 0.11
N LYS A 96 16.97 -8.88 0.23
CA LYS A 96 16.44 -9.66 -0.92
C LYS A 96 14.92 -9.68 -0.93
N TYR A 97 14.32 -10.76 -0.44
CA TYR A 97 12.89 -11.02 -0.43
C TYR A 97 12.17 -10.09 0.58
N ASN A 98 11.07 -9.47 0.16
CA ASN A 98 10.32 -8.42 0.87
C ASN A 98 11.17 -7.28 1.42
N GLY A 99 12.32 -7.01 0.80
CA GLY A 99 13.29 -6.03 1.30
C GLY A 99 13.89 -6.42 2.65
N LYS A 100 13.91 -7.71 3.01
CA LYS A 100 14.50 -8.23 4.23
C LYS A 100 15.92 -8.70 4.02
N GLU A 101 16.74 -8.49 5.04
CA GLU A 101 18.11 -8.95 5.04
C GLU A 101 18.15 -10.47 5.08
N LEU A 102 18.86 -11.06 4.11
CA LEU A 102 19.17 -12.47 4.07
C LEU A 102 20.45 -12.71 4.86
N ASP A 103 20.31 -13.21 6.08
CA ASP A 103 21.41 -13.67 6.90
C ASP A 103 21.85 -15.07 6.46
N ARG A 104 23.10 -15.14 5.98
CA ARG A 104 23.76 -16.37 5.56
C ARG A 104 24.79 -16.86 6.57
N MET A 105 24.91 -16.19 7.72
CA MET A 105 25.82 -16.55 8.77
C MET A 105 25.52 -17.98 9.22
N HIS A 106 26.58 -18.78 9.37
CA HIS A 106 26.49 -20.20 9.72
C HIS A 106 25.70 -21.09 8.75
N GLY A 107 25.41 -20.61 7.53
CA GLY A 107 24.74 -21.39 6.48
C GLY A 107 23.24 -21.59 6.71
N LEU A 108 22.61 -20.74 7.52
CA LEU A 108 21.18 -20.84 7.84
C LEU A 108 20.29 -20.24 6.73
N ASP A 109 20.79 -19.27 5.97
CA ASP A 109 20.07 -18.61 4.86
C ASP A 109 18.65 -18.11 5.27
N TRP A 110 18.57 -17.41 6.39
CA TRP A 110 17.33 -16.91 6.97
C TRP A 110 17.11 -15.43 6.71
N TYR A 111 15.85 -15.04 6.53
CA TYR A 111 15.46 -13.66 6.43
C TYR A 111 15.13 -13.08 7.80
N ASP A 112 15.72 -11.94 8.15
CA ASP A 112 15.36 -11.20 9.35
C ASP A 112 14.17 -10.26 9.08
N TYR A 113 13.01 -10.60 9.64
CA TYR A 113 11.82 -9.75 9.59
C TYR A 113 11.67 -8.83 10.81
N GLY A 114 12.58 -8.93 11.79
CA GLY A 114 12.59 -8.17 13.03
C GLY A 114 12.01 -8.96 14.20
N ALA A 115 10.73 -9.32 14.15
CA ALA A 115 10.14 -10.11 15.24
C ALA A 115 10.41 -11.62 15.13
N ARG A 116 10.67 -12.10 13.91
CA ARG A 116 10.91 -13.52 13.61
C ARG A 116 11.91 -13.65 12.46
N HIS A 117 12.68 -14.73 12.50
CA HIS A 117 13.45 -15.16 11.34
C HIS A 117 12.61 -16.11 10.47
N TYR A 118 12.76 -15.97 9.16
CA TYR A 118 12.02 -16.72 8.16
C TYR A 118 12.95 -17.59 7.32
N ASP A 119 12.62 -18.88 7.24
CA ASP A 119 13.34 -19.84 6.40
C ASP A 119 12.59 -20.00 5.07
N ALA A 120 13.19 -19.46 4.01
CA ALA A 120 12.60 -19.49 2.68
C ALA A 120 12.72 -20.85 1.98
N ALA A 121 13.64 -21.71 2.41
CA ALA A 121 13.74 -23.08 1.90
C ALA A 121 12.60 -23.95 2.46
N LEU A 122 12.21 -23.73 3.72
CA LEU A 122 11.06 -24.39 4.33
C LEU A 122 9.72 -23.68 4.06
N GLY A 123 9.75 -22.40 3.70
CA GLY A 123 8.56 -21.58 3.52
C GLY A 123 7.84 -21.26 4.83
N ARG A 124 8.56 -21.18 5.96
CA ARG A 124 8.00 -21.07 7.31
C ARG A 124 8.83 -20.18 8.23
N TRP A 125 8.19 -19.67 9.28
CA TRP A 125 8.90 -19.05 10.40
C TRP A 125 9.67 -20.10 11.19
N ILE A 126 10.81 -19.72 11.77
CA ILE A 126 11.59 -20.62 12.63
C ILE A 126 11.11 -20.64 14.08
N CYS A 127 10.23 -19.72 14.45
CA CYS A 127 9.65 -19.58 15.79
C CYS A 127 8.15 -19.29 15.71
N VAL A 128 7.45 -19.52 16.83
CA VAL A 128 6.00 -19.34 16.94
C VAL A 128 5.62 -17.87 16.78
N ASP A 129 4.55 -17.60 16.03
CA ASP A 129 3.94 -16.28 15.89
C ASP A 129 3.58 -15.67 17.27
N PRO A 130 4.05 -14.44 17.59
CA PRO A 130 3.63 -13.73 18.80
C PRO A 130 2.11 -13.52 18.89
N LEU A 131 1.41 -13.56 17.76
CA LEU A 131 -0.04 -13.44 17.64
C LEU A 131 -0.72 -14.77 17.27
N ALA A 132 -0.05 -15.92 17.50
CA ALA A 132 -0.60 -17.23 17.14
C ALA A 132 -2.03 -17.47 17.67
N GLU A 133 -2.35 -16.96 18.86
CA GLU A 133 -3.69 -17.06 19.46
C GLU A 133 -4.79 -16.37 18.63
N LYS A 134 -4.45 -15.31 17.89
CA LYS A 134 -5.38 -14.64 16.96
C LYS A 134 -5.67 -15.47 15.71
N TYR A 135 -4.86 -16.50 15.45
CA TYR A 135 -4.93 -17.38 14.29
C TYR A 135 -5.08 -18.84 14.71
N SER A 136 -5.99 -19.11 15.65
CA SER A 136 -6.18 -20.44 16.26
C SER A 136 -6.41 -21.60 15.27
N MET A 137 -6.88 -21.29 14.05
CA MET A 137 -7.08 -22.27 12.96
C MET A 137 -5.82 -22.55 12.13
N MET A 138 -4.70 -21.89 12.42
CA MET A 138 -3.44 -21.96 11.66
C MET A 138 -2.28 -22.34 12.57
N SER A 139 -1.26 -22.98 12.00
CA SER A 139 -0.01 -23.20 12.73
C SER A 139 0.72 -21.86 12.93
N GLY A 140 1.21 -21.58 14.13
CA GLY A 140 2.01 -20.39 14.44
C GLY A 140 3.34 -20.25 13.67
N TYR A 141 3.72 -21.25 12.88
CA TYR A 141 4.89 -21.21 12.00
C TYR A 141 4.54 -20.93 10.52
N VAL A 142 3.26 -20.76 10.18
CA VAL A 142 2.85 -20.55 8.78
C VAL A 142 3.26 -19.15 8.34
N TYR A 143 3.98 -19.08 7.22
CA TYR A 143 4.22 -17.83 6.53
C TYR A 143 3.01 -17.46 5.68
N THR A 144 2.49 -16.23 5.84
CA THR A 144 1.51 -15.58 4.94
C THR A 144 0.28 -16.41 4.56
N PHE A 145 -0.25 -17.19 5.51
CA PHE A 145 -1.35 -18.14 5.27
C PHE A 145 -1.12 -19.08 4.07
N ALA A 146 0.14 -19.42 3.80
CA ALA A 146 0.59 -20.18 2.64
C ALA A 146 0.27 -19.53 1.27
N ASN A 147 0.09 -18.21 1.22
CA ASN A 147 -0.17 -17.45 0.00
C ASN A 147 0.88 -16.33 -0.20
N PRO A 148 2.18 -16.65 -0.30
CA PRO A 148 3.27 -15.67 -0.34
C PRO A 148 3.35 -14.88 -1.66
N ILE A 149 2.54 -15.25 -2.66
CA ILE A 149 2.40 -14.50 -3.92
C ILE A 149 1.52 -13.27 -3.72
N ASN A 150 0.56 -13.35 -2.81
CA ASN A 150 -0.44 -12.33 -2.56
C ASN A 150 -0.46 -11.90 -1.10
N LEU A 151 0.53 -12.25 -0.28
CA LEU A 151 0.60 -11.85 1.12
C LEU A 151 2.07 -11.67 1.57
N ILE A 152 2.36 -10.73 2.47
CA ILE A 152 3.64 -10.58 3.18
C ILE A 152 3.36 -10.28 4.66
N ASP A 153 4.35 -10.53 5.49
CA ASP A 153 4.38 -10.08 6.88
C ASP A 153 5.49 -9.03 7.00
N PRO A 154 5.21 -7.73 7.14
CA PRO A 154 6.24 -6.69 7.08
C PRO A 154 7.23 -6.69 8.22
N ASP A 155 6.86 -7.18 9.40
CA ASP A 155 7.69 -7.09 10.62
C ASP A 155 7.79 -8.42 11.37
N GLY A 156 7.27 -9.50 10.77
CA GLY A 156 7.24 -10.83 11.38
C GLY A 156 6.22 -10.93 12.50
N ARG A 157 5.17 -10.10 12.53
CA ARG A 157 4.10 -10.19 13.54
C ARG A 157 2.72 -10.33 12.93
N LYS A 158 2.46 -9.65 11.83
CA LYS A 158 1.12 -9.56 11.24
C LYS A 158 1.24 -9.68 9.74
N VAL A 159 0.64 -10.75 9.21
CA VAL A 159 0.36 -10.84 7.78
C VAL A 159 -0.59 -9.71 7.42
N VAL A 160 -0.22 -8.91 6.44
CA VAL A 160 -1.10 -7.86 5.93
C VAL A 160 -1.31 -8.10 4.43
N PRO A 161 -1.85 -7.13 3.68
CA PRO A 161 -1.79 -6.94 2.25
C PRO A 161 -0.99 -5.70 1.77
N THR A 162 -0.26 -5.75 0.65
CA THR A 162 0.22 -4.69 -0.27
C THR A 162 -1.03 -4.36 -1.03
N LEU A 163 -1.92 -3.57 -0.49
CA LEU A 163 -1.61 -2.16 -0.48
C LEU A 163 -2.44 -1.54 0.64
N TYR A 164 -1.70 -0.98 1.58
CA TYR A 164 -2.02 0.19 2.39
C TYR A 164 -2.73 0.07 3.74
N VAL A 165 -2.37 1.10 4.53
CA VAL A 165 -2.54 1.40 5.96
C VAL A 165 -3.99 1.30 6.42
N ASN A 166 -4.19 0.53 7.49
CA ASN A 166 -5.38 0.54 8.36
C ASN A 166 -5.01 -0.10 9.72
N HIS A 167 -5.37 0.56 10.82
CA HIS A 167 -5.03 0.16 12.20
C HIS A 167 -6.08 -0.73 12.89
N GLU A 168 -7.18 -1.09 12.23
CA GLU A 168 -8.32 -1.69 12.92
C GLU A 168 -8.89 -2.98 12.30
N GLU A 169 -8.36 -3.48 11.18
CA GLU A 169 -8.62 -4.87 10.74
C GLU A 169 -7.39 -5.49 10.05
N PRO A 170 -7.10 -6.79 10.22
CA PRO A 170 -6.06 -7.49 9.46
C PRO A 170 -6.46 -7.47 7.98
N PRO A 171 -5.69 -6.85 7.10
CA PRO A 171 -6.18 -6.66 5.75
C PRO A 171 -5.90 -7.94 4.93
N VAL A 172 -6.84 -8.31 4.04
CA VAL A 172 -7.04 -9.71 3.58
C VAL A 172 -6.25 -10.16 2.33
N SER A 173 -5.57 -9.28 1.58
CA SER A 173 -4.81 -9.66 0.36
C SER A 173 -3.87 -8.58 -0.20
N TYR A 174 -2.57 -8.84 -0.40
CA TYR A 174 -1.51 -7.95 -0.94
C TYR A 174 -1.87 -7.49 -2.39
N TYR A 175 -2.96 -6.73 -2.51
CA TYR A 175 -3.54 -6.02 -3.65
C TYR A 175 -2.67 -4.91 -4.32
N HIS A 176 -1.89 -5.25 -5.35
CA HIS A 176 -1.32 -4.20 -6.21
C HIS A 176 -2.43 -3.49 -6.97
N SER A 177 -2.69 -2.21 -6.64
CA SER A 177 -3.58 -1.38 -7.44
C SER A 177 -3.27 -1.53 -8.92
N PRO A 178 -4.21 -2.02 -9.75
CA PRO A 178 -4.03 -2.14 -11.18
C PRO A 178 -3.44 -0.85 -11.70
N GLN A 179 -2.53 -0.97 -12.67
CA GLN A 179 -1.76 0.17 -13.18
C GLN A 179 -2.66 1.35 -13.55
N LYS A 180 -3.88 1.07 -14.06
CA LYS A 180 -4.90 2.08 -14.36
C LYS A 180 -5.37 2.86 -13.13
N PHE A 181 -5.68 2.17 -12.03
CA PHE A 181 -6.10 2.78 -10.77
C PHE A 181 -4.94 3.50 -10.09
N SER A 182 -3.77 2.88 -9.98
CA SER A 182 -2.58 3.52 -9.41
C SER A 182 -2.20 4.79 -10.17
N LYS A 183 -2.27 4.77 -11.51
CA LYS A 183 -2.04 5.96 -12.36
C LYS A 183 -3.09 7.05 -12.10
N ALA A 184 -4.36 6.67 -11.95
CA ALA A 184 -5.45 7.60 -11.65
C ALA A 184 -5.30 8.23 -10.26
N MET A 185 -5.02 7.43 -9.24
CA MET A 185 -4.74 7.91 -7.88
C MET A 185 -3.52 8.83 -7.84
N ARG A 186 -2.44 8.52 -8.58
CA ARG A 186 -1.27 9.40 -8.70
C ARG A 186 -1.57 10.71 -9.41
N ALA A 187 -2.49 10.73 -10.38
CA ALA A 187 -2.95 11.97 -11.00
C ALA A 187 -3.75 12.81 -10.00
N PHE A 188 -4.70 12.19 -9.30
CA PHE A 188 -5.47 12.84 -8.23
C PHE A 188 -4.56 13.39 -7.12
N ALA A 189 -3.58 12.60 -6.67
CA ALA A 189 -2.59 12.96 -5.66
C ALA A 189 -1.75 14.21 -5.97
N LYS A 190 -1.60 14.57 -7.25
CA LYS A 190 -0.89 15.78 -7.66
C LYS A 190 -1.69 17.06 -7.45
N THR A 191 -3.02 16.96 -7.37
CA THR A 191 -3.91 18.09 -7.08
C THR A 191 -3.75 18.59 -5.64
N THR A 192 -4.13 19.83 -5.40
CA THR A 192 -4.08 20.45 -4.06
C THR A 192 -4.91 19.66 -3.06
N TYR A 193 -6.15 19.32 -3.43
CA TYR A 193 -7.04 18.57 -2.56
C TYR A 193 -6.61 17.11 -2.38
N GLY A 194 -6.27 16.42 -3.48
CA GLY A 194 -5.85 15.02 -3.44
C GLY A 194 -4.58 14.82 -2.61
N ARG A 195 -3.61 15.73 -2.73
CA ARG A 195 -2.42 15.73 -1.88
C ARG A 195 -2.78 15.91 -0.41
N LYS A 196 -3.68 16.85 -0.10
CA LYS A 196 -4.08 17.13 1.29
C LYS A 196 -4.73 15.91 1.94
N VAL A 197 -5.76 15.35 1.33
CA VAL A 197 -6.50 14.21 1.91
C VAL A 197 -5.60 12.99 2.08
N LEU A 198 -4.76 12.67 1.08
CA LEU A 198 -3.84 11.54 1.19
C LEU A 198 -2.76 11.77 2.26
N ALA A 199 -2.21 12.99 2.36
CA ALA A 199 -1.23 13.32 3.40
C ALA A 199 -1.84 13.25 4.81
N ASP A 200 -3.09 13.69 4.97
CA ASP A 200 -3.79 13.71 6.25
C ASP A 200 -4.00 12.31 6.84
N PHE A 201 -4.36 11.32 6.01
CA PHE A 201 -4.56 9.92 6.42
C PHE A 201 -3.28 9.08 6.44
N THR A 202 -2.15 9.63 5.98
CA THR A 202 -0.88 8.89 5.93
C THR A 202 0.01 9.27 7.10
N GLU A 203 0.57 8.27 7.80
CA GLU A 203 1.51 8.45 8.90
C GLU A 203 2.72 9.31 8.49
N LYS A 204 3.25 10.09 9.46
CA LYS A 204 4.45 10.90 9.23
C LYS A 204 5.62 10.01 8.79
N GLY A 205 6.30 10.41 7.73
CA GLY A 205 7.43 9.66 7.17
C GLY A 205 7.03 8.52 6.23
N LYS A 206 5.74 8.19 6.09
CA LYS A 206 5.24 7.25 5.09
C LYS A 206 4.80 7.99 3.83
N THR A 207 4.69 7.25 2.72
CA THR A 207 4.24 7.78 1.43
C THR A 207 3.11 6.93 0.85
N ILE A 208 2.09 7.55 0.26
CA ILE A 208 1.04 6.89 -0.52
C ILE A 208 0.87 7.58 -1.87
N PHE A 209 0.85 6.84 -2.98
CA PHE A 209 0.70 7.41 -4.33
C PHE A 209 1.63 8.61 -4.65
N GLY A 210 2.80 8.68 -4.01
CA GLY A 210 3.76 9.79 -4.14
C GLY A 210 3.52 10.99 -3.20
N VAL A 211 2.58 10.89 -2.26
CA VAL A 211 2.26 11.90 -1.25
C VAL A 211 2.86 11.49 0.09
N LYS A 212 3.69 12.37 0.67
CA LYS A 212 4.22 12.18 2.03
C LYS A 212 3.14 12.46 3.08
N GLY A 213 3.04 11.59 4.07
CA GLY A 213 2.11 11.74 5.18
C GLY A 213 2.47 12.85 6.14
N ASN A 214 1.46 13.57 6.61
CA ASN A 214 1.57 14.55 7.69
C ASN A 214 1.01 14.02 9.02
N GLY A 215 0.31 12.88 9.00
CA GLY A 215 -0.21 12.17 10.16
C GLY A 215 -1.42 12.81 10.86
N LYS A 216 -2.09 13.82 10.28
CA LYS A 216 -3.17 14.57 10.97
C LYS A 216 -4.34 13.67 11.42
N TYR A 217 -4.68 12.69 10.60
CA TYR A 217 -5.75 11.72 10.80
C TYR A 217 -5.25 10.28 10.55
N ALA A 218 -3.96 10.02 10.72
CA ALA A 218 -3.39 8.68 10.51
C ALA A 218 -3.94 7.62 11.50
N ASP A 219 -4.53 8.04 12.62
CA ASP A 219 -5.19 7.14 13.60
C ASP A 219 -6.62 6.73 13.17
N TYR A 220 -7.07 7.15 11.99
CA TYR A 220 -8.38 6.86 11.41
C TYR A 220 -8.25 6.19 10.06
N ASP A 221 -9.27 5.41 9.72
CA ASP A 221 -9.25 4.61 8.51
C ASP A 221 -9.87 5.33 7.31
N LEU A 222 -9.09 5.38 6.23
CA LEU A 222 -9.58 5.62 4.87
C LEU A 222 -9.29 4.38 4.02
N VAL A 223 -10.32 3.58 3.79
CA VAL A 223 -10.22 2.34 3.02
C VAL A 223 -10.57 2.61 1.55
N LEU A 224 -9.66 2.29 0.64
CA LEU A 224 -9.93 2.26 -0.80
C LEU A 224 -10.06 0.80 -1.22
N ARG A 225 -11.27 0.38 -1.57
CA ARG A 225 -11.54 -0.96 -2.10
C ARG A 225 -11.57 -0.90 -3.61
N GLU A 226 -10.79 -1.74 -4.24
CA GLU A 226 -10.64 -1.79 -5.68
C GLU A 226 -11.13 -3.15 -6.17
N GLU A 227 -12.33 -3.17 -6.75
CA GLU A 227 -13.07 -4.39 -7.05
C GLU A 227 -13.15 -4.62 -8.57
N LEU A 228 -12.88 -5.86 -9.01
CA LEU A 228 -13.18 -6.33 -10.36
C LEU A 228 -14.50 -7.11 -10.33
N PHE A 229 -15.60 -6.46 -10.70
CA PHE A 229 -16.93 -7.07 -10.71
C PHE A 229 -17.10 -8.02 -11.93
N THR A 230 -16.39 -9.16 -11.94
CA THR A 230 -16.50 -10.20 -12.98
C THR A 230 -17.01 -11.54 -12.43
N GLY A 231 -17.99 -12.15 -13.11
CA GLY A 231 -18.54 -13.47 -12.78
C GLY A 231 -18.34 -14.49 -13.91
N LYS A 232 -18.20 -15.78 -13.54
CA LYS A 232 -18.10 -16.92 -14.47
C LYS A 232 -19.43 -17.11 -15.23
N ASN A 233 -19.46 -16.72 -16.50
CA ASN A 233 -19.93 -17.54 -17.61
C ASN A 233 -19.64 -16.83 -18.92
N GLN A 234 -19.33 -17.61 -19.94
CA GLN A 234 -19.01 -17.19 -21.30
C GLN A 234 -20.00 -16.11 -21.81
N GLY A 235 -19.46 -14.96 -22.23
CA GLY A 235 -20.16 -13.96 -23.03
C GLY A 235 -20.96 -12.91 -22.24
N ASN A 236 -20.32 -11.78 -21.93
CA ASN A 236 -20.95 -10.47 -21.68
C ASN A 236 -22.23 -10.43 -20.84
N ASN A 237 -22.17 -10.85 -19.57
CA ASN A 237 -23.11 -10.32 -18.58
C ASN A 237 -22.40 -10.02 -17.25
N ARG A 238 -22.45 -8.74 -16.88
CA ARG A 238 -22.01 -8.19 -15.58
C ARG A 238 -22.79 -8.88 -14.47
N MET A 239 -22.11 -9.58 -13.58
CA MET A 239 -22.74 -10.17 -12.40
C MET A 239 -21.90 -9.96 -11.15
N ALA A 240 -22.06 -8.79 -10.54
CA ALA A 240 -22.01 -8.57 -9.09
C ALA A 240 -22.60 -7.19 -8.77
N VAL A 241 -23.46 -7.17 -7.76
CA VAL A 241 -24.56 -6.23 -7.55
C VAL A 241 -24.13 -5.02 -6.72
N PHE A 242 -24.14 -3.83 -7.31
CA PHE A 242 -24.50 -2.57 -6.64
C PHE A 242 -25.62 -1.94 -7.47
N PHE A 243 -26.80 -2.52 -7.32
CA PHE A 243 -28.04 -2.01 -7.89
C PHE A 243 -28.59 -1.04 -6.85
N ASP A 244 -28.72 0.24 -7.19
CA ASP A 244 -29.60 1.08 -6.40
C ASP A 244 -31.02 0.60 -6.67
N ILE A 245 -31.60 -0.06 -5.67
CA ILE A 245 -32.96 -0.62 -5.73
C ILE A 245 -34.04 0.47 -5.87
N TYR A 246 -33.69 1.73 -5.67
CA TYR A 246 -34.61 2.86 -5.79
C TYR A 246 -34.62 3.49 -7.18
N ASP A 247 -33.53 3.40 -7.95
CA ASP A 247 -33.46 4.08 -9.26
C ASP A 247 -32.95 3.21 -10.43
N ASN A 248 -32.67 1.92 -10.19
CA ASN A 248 -32.24 0.98 -11.23
C ASN A 248 -30.90 1.38 -11.91
N SER A 249 -30.08 2.22 -11.28
CA SER A 249 -28.83 2.73 -11.85
C SER A 249 -27.61 1.88 -11.49
N TRP A 250 -26.58 1.98 -12.33
CA TRP A 250 -25.30 1.29 -12.16
C TRP A 250 -24.30 2.23 -11.48
N ILE A 251 -23.80 1.84 -10.31
CA ILE A 251 -22.86 2.64 -9.53
C ILE A 251 -21.42 2.22 -9.83
N ALA A 252 -20.58 3.17 -10.28
CA ALA A 252 -19.18 2.90 -10.62
C ALA A 252 -18.22 3.08 -9.43
N ALA A 253 -18.64 3.82 -8.40
CA ALA A 253 -17.95 3.93 -7.13
C ALA A 253 -18.92 4.34 -6.01
N GLN A 254 -18.63 3.99 -4.76
CA GLN A 254 -19.46 4.36 -3.61
C GLN A 254 -18.62 4.71 -2.39
N THR A 255 -18.92 5.84 -1.76
CA THR A 255 -18.33 6.27 -0.49
C THR A 255 -19.29 6.02 0.67
N SER A 256 -18.79 5.48 1.78
CA SER A 256 -19.55 5.23 3.00
C SER A 256 -18.73 5.52 4.26
N ILE A 257 -19.43 5.67 5.38
CA ILE A 257 -18.84 5.79 6.72
C ILE A 257 -19.45 4.75 7.66
N LYS A 258 -18.60 4.04 8.40
CA LYS A 258 -18.97 3.06 9.43
C LYS A 258 -18.15 3.28 10.70
N LYS A 259 -18.54 2.61 11.79
CA LYS A 259 -17.69 2.46 12.98
C LYS A 259 -16.65 1.38 12.72
N ASP A 260 -15.43 1.59 13.19
CA ASP A 260 -14.43 0.53 13.34
C ASP A 260 -14.63 -0.25 14.67
N GLU A 261 -13.70 -1.16 14.97
CA GLU A 261 -13.76 -2.01 16.17
C GLU A 261 -13.63 -1.20 17.47
N ASN A 262 -12.96 -0.05 17.43
CA ASN A 262 -12.82 0.87 18.57
C ASN A 262 -13.89 1.97 18.59
N GLY A 263 -14.87 1.92 17.69
CA GLY A 263 -15.99 2.86 17.62
C GLY A 263 -15.68 4.22 17.00
N LYS A 264 -14.50 4.40 16.38
CA LYS A 264 -14.15 5.59 15.62
C LYS A 264 -14.73 5.55 14.20
N PRO A 265 -14.80 6.71 13.52
CA PRO A 265 -15.27 6.76 12.13
C PRO A 265 -14.23 6.18 11.16
N LYS A 266 -14.69 5.23 10.34
CA LYS A 266 -13.98 4.59 9.23
C LYS A 266 -14.64 4.95 7.92
N PHE A 267 -13.89 5.56 7.01
CA PHE A 267 -14.35 5.86 5.65
C PHE A 267 -14.00 4.69 4.73
N THR A 268 -14.91 4.35 3.82
CA THR A 268 -14.67 3.33 2.79
C THR A 268 -15.17 3.83 1.46
N ILE A 269 -14.29 3.85 0.46
CA ILE A 269 -14.63 4.11 -0.94
C ILE A 269 -14.39 2.84 -1.73
N ILE A 270 -15.39 2.41 -2.49
CA ILE A 270 -15.32 1.23 -3.36
C ILE A 270 -15.26 1.71 -4.80
N PHE A 271 -14.35 1.18 -5.62
CA PHE A 271 -14.17 1.53 -7.03
C PHE A 271 -14.31 0.29 -7.94
N ASP A 272 -15.09 0.43 -9.02
CA ASP A 272 -15.09 -0.53 -10.14
C ASP A 272 -13.87 -0.31 -11.04
N LEU A 273 -13.06 -1.35 -11.20
CA LEU A 273 -11.81 -1.29 -11.98
C LEU A 273 -11.98 -1.62 -13.47
N PHE A 274 -13.21 -1.87 -13.93
CA PHE A 274 -13.48 -2.13 -15.35
C PHE A 274 -13.12 -0.93 -16.26
N TYR A 275 -13.08 0.27 -15.69
CA TYR A 275 -12.90 1.52 -16.41
C TYR A 275 -11.45 1.83 -16.81
N SER A 276 -11.29 2.73 -17.78
CA SER A 276 -9.97 3.24 -18.17
C SER A 276 -9.36 4.09 -17.05
N SER A 277 -8.04 4.34 -17.12
CA SER A 277 -7.35 5.18 -16.13
C SER A 277 -7.91 6.61 -16.08
N ASP A 278 -8.34 7.15 -17.22
CA ASP A 278 -8.88 8.51 -17.28
C ASP A 278 -10.31 8.57 -16.68
N GLU A 279 -11.12 7.54 -16.88
CA GLU A 279 -12.45 7.40 -16.24
C GLU A 279 -12.33 7.17 -14.73
N LEU A 280 -11.39 6.32 -14.30
CA LEU A 280 -11.07 6.14 -12.88
C LEU A 280 -10.62 7.45 -12.23
N THR A 281 -9.87 8.30 -12.96
CA THR A 281 -9.45 9.61 -12.45
C THR A 281 -10.66 10.52 -12.17
N GLU A 282 -11.69 10.46 -13.02
CA GLU A 282 -12.95 11.17 -12.84
C GLU A 282 -13.69 10.65 -11.59
N MET A 283 -13.84 9.32 -11.48
CA MET A 283 -14.54 8.66 -10.37
C MET A 283 -13.87 8.93 -9.02
N ILE A 284 -12.54 8.77 -8.95
CA ILE A 284 -11.76 9.12 -7.75
C ILE A 284 -11.99 10.59 -7.39
N THR A 285 -11.96 11.48 -8.37
CA THR A 285 -12.19 12.91 -8.12
C THR A 285 -13.59 13.17 -7.57
N HIS A 286 -14.61 12.50 -8.12
CA HIS A 286 -15.99 12.59 -7.66
C HIS A 286 -16.14 12.09 -6.22
N GLU A 287 -15.74 10.85 -5.93
CA GLU A 287 -15.89 10.25 -4.60
C GLU A 287 -15.20 11.08 -3.52
N PHE A 288 -13.94 11.46 -3.75
CA PHE A 288 -13.19 12.24 -2.77
C PHE A 288 -13.73 13.66 -2.61
N SER A 289 -14.09 14.33 -3.70
CA SER A 289 -14.41 15.76 -3.67
C SER A 289 -15.87 16.04 -3.38
N VAL A 290 -16.78 15.11 -3.70
CA VAL A 290 -18.23 15.28 -3.49
C VAL A 290 -18.65 14.56 -2.23
N HIS A 291 -18.27 13.29 -2.05
CA HIS A 291 -18.74 12.50 -0.92
C HIS A 291 -17.81 12.67 0.29
N LEU A 292 -16.49 12.56 0.11
CA LEU A 292 -15.54 12.63 1.23
C LEU A 292 -15.21 14.06 1.70
N HIS A 293 -15.71 15.13 1.07
CA HIS A 293 -15.27 16.51 1.30
C HIS A 293 -15.29 17.01 2.76
N LYS A 294 -16.13 16.42 3.62
CA LYS A 294 -16.25 16.78 5.05
C LYS A 294 -15.47 15.89 6.01
N TYR A 295 -14.59 15.00 5.51
CA TYR A 295 -13.88 14.04 6.37
C TYR A 295 -13.24 14.71 7.59
N SER A 296 -12.60 15.87 7.41
CA SER A 296 -11.94 16.57 8.51
C SER A 296 -12.92 17.07 9.56
N GLU A 297 -14.07 17.63 9.16
CA GLU A 297 -15.09 18.11 10.09
C GLU A 297 -15.74 16.96 10.87
N VAL A 298 -15.96 15.84 10.20
CA VAL A 298 -16.49 14.60 10.79
C VAL A 298 -15.51 14.03 11.82
N LEU A 299 -14.23 13.92 11.46
CA LEU A 299 -13.20 13.41 12.36
C LEU A 299 -12.93 14.38 13.52
N ASP A 300 -12.89 15.68 13.28
CA ASP A 300 -12.71 16.69 14.34
C ASP A 300 -13.91 16.69 15.31
N THR A 301 -15.14 16.48 14.81
CA THR A 301 -16.34 16.31 15.65
C THR A 301 -16.23 15.07 16.53
N PHE A 302 -15.76 13.96 15.97
CA PHE A 302 -15.53 12.74 16.76
C PHE A 302 -14.42 12.95 17.81
N LYS A 303 -13.28 13.55 17.43
CA LYS A 303 -12.17 13.87 18.35
C LYS A 303 -12.64 14.73 19.53
N LYS A 304 -13.52 15.70 19.28
CA LYS A 304 -14.03 16.61 20.30
C LYS A 304 -15.05 15.95 21.24
N ASN A 305 -15.93 15.12 20.70
CA ASN A 305 -17.12 14.68 21.43
C ASN A 305 -17.12 13.19 21.80
N GLY A 306 -16.19 12.39 21.26
CA GLY A 306 -16.16 10.92 21.39
C GLY A 306 -17.36 10.20 20.77
N SER A 307 -18.22 10.92 20.04
CA SER A 307 -19.53 10.43 19.60
C SER A 307 -19.55 10.17 18.10
N TYR A 308 -19.50 8.89 17.72
CA TYR A 308 -19.72 8.50 16.33
C TYR A 308 -21.10 8.94 15.83
N LYS A 309 -22.13 8.94 16.68
CA LYS A 309 -23.48 9.37 16.26
C LYS A 309 -23.47 10.83 15.81
N ALA A 310 -22.75 11.71 16.50
CA ALA A 310 -22.60 13.10 16.10
C ALA A 310 -21.83 13.24 14.77
N ALA A 311 -20.72 12.50 14.63
CA ALA A 311 -19.92 12.46 13.40
C ALA A 311 -20.72 11.93 12.19
N HIS A 312 -21.49 10.86 12.39
CA HIS A 312 -22.35 10.24 11.38
C HIS A 312 -23.52 11.15 10.98
N ASN A 313 -24.14 11.85 11.94
CA ASN A 313 -25.17 12.84 11.63
C ASN A 313 -24.61 14.01 10.81
N LEU A 314 -23.39 14.47 11.11
CA LEU A 314 -22.72 15.51 10.32
C LEU A 314 -22.39 15.04 8.91
N TRP A 315 -21.97 13.78 8.75
CA TRP A 315 -21.81 13.17 7.44
C TRP A 315 -23.13 13.21 6.66
N ASN A 316 -24.22 12.69 7.25
CA ASN A 316 -25.54 12.59 6.64
C ASN A 316 -26.26 13.93 6.44
N SER A 317 -25.83 15.01 7.09
CA SER A 317 -26.47 16.33 7.02
C SER A 317 -26.44 16.95 5.62
N THR A 318 -25.74 16.31 4.68
CA THR A 318 -25.54 16.78 3.31
C THR A 318 -25.69 15.67 2.26
N SER A 319 -25.55 14.40 2.67
CA SER A 319 -25.43 13.24 1.77
C SER A 319 -26.68 12.36 1.66
N ALA A 320 -27.72 12.52 2.49
CA ALA A 320 -28.73 11.47 2.62
C ALA A 320 -29.90 11.42 1.60
N GLU A 321 -30.08 12.37 0.66
CA GLU A 321 -31.27 12.31 -0.24
C GLU A 321 -31.05 12.78 -1.69
N LYS A 322 -29.82 13.11 -2.10
CA LYS A 322 -29.58 13.69 -3.44
C LYS A 322 -28.33 13.12 -4.09
N GLU A 323 -28.08 11.84 -3.93
CA GLU A 323 -26.92 11.20 -4.54
C GLU A 323 -27.19 10.96 -6.03
N HIS A 324 -26.51 11.72 -6.89
CA HIS A 324 -26.06 11.38 -8.25
C HIS A 324 -25.54 12.68 -8.92
N HIS A 325 -24.85 12.55 -10.07
CA HIS A 325 -24.15 13.61 -10.82
C HIS A 325 -24.94 14.93 -11.04
N ASP A 326 -26.26 14.89 -10.87
CA ASP A 326 -27.16 16.02 -10.73
C ASP A 326 -26.74 17.04 -9.67
N LEU A 327 -26.06 16.66 -8.58
CA LEU A 327 -25.58 17.59 -7.54
C LEU A 327 -24.65 18.66 -8.11
N ILE A 328 -23.75 18.28 -9.02
CA ILE A 328 -22.77 19.20 -9.59
C ILE A 328 -23.45 20.25 -10.48
N GLN A 329 -24.59 19.92 -11.08
CA GLN A 329 -25.36 20.81 -11.96
C GLN A 329 -26.45 21.58 -11.21
N LYS A 330 -27.30 20.88 -10.45
CA LYS A 330 -28.44 21.43 -9.71
C LYS A 330 -28.02 22.23 -8.47
N TYR A 331 -26.88 21.89 -7.85
CA TYR A 331 -26.41 22.53 -6.62
C TYR A 331 -24.94 22.97 -6.73
N PRO A 332 -24.64 23.97 -7.59
CA PRO A 332 -23.28 24.44 -7.87
C PRO A 332 -22.56 25.02 -6.65
N ASN A 333 -23.31 25.42 -5.62
CA ASN A 333 -22.81 26.15 -4.46
C ASN A 333 -22.42 25.24 -3.28
N LEU A 334 -22.73 23.94 -3.35
CA LEU A 334 -22.28 22.99 -2.33
C LEU A 334 -20.76 22.92 -2.28
N GLN A 335 -20.22 22.77 -1.08
CA GLN A 335 -18.78 22.73 -0.84
C GLN A 335 -18.12 21.60 -1.64
N GLY A 336 -18.71 20.39 -1.62
CA GLY A 336 -18.21 19.27 -2.42
C GLY A 336 -18.21 19.57 -3.93
N THR A 337 -19.26 20.21 -4.45
CA THR A 337 -19.34 20.62 -5.86
C THR A 337 -18.24 21.62 -6.23
N LYS A 338 -17.97 22.62 -5.37
CA LYS A 338 -16.89 23.60 -5.58
C LYS A 338 -15.53 22.92 -5.58
N LEU A 339 -15.32 21.99 -4.64
CA LEU A 339 -14.08 21.23 -4.50
C LEU A 339 -13.83 20.31 -5.70
N TYR A 340 -14.87 19.63 -6.18
CA TYR A 340 -14.81 18.82 -7.39
C TYR A 340 -14.41 19.66 -8.59
N ARG A 341 -15.02 20.83 -8.79
CA ARG A 341 -14.69 21.73 -9.92
C ARG A 341 -13.25 22.22 -9.86
N ALA A 342 -12.77 22.61 -8.67
CA ALA A 342 -11.38 23.02 -8.48
C ALA A 342 -10.40 21.87 -8.82
N THR A 343 -10.65 20.68 -8.27
CA THR A 343 -9.82 19.49 -8.49
C THR A 343 -9.83 19.06 -9.96
N LYS A 344 -11.00 19.05 -10.60
CA LYS A 344 -11.16 18.83 -12.05
C LYS A 344 -10.34 19.82 -12.87
N SER A 345 -10.36 21.11 -12.52
CA SER A 345 -9.58 22.13 -13.22
C SER A 345 -8.07 21.90 -13.09
N GLU A 346 -7.58 21.48 -11.93
CA GLU A 346 -6.18 21.10 -11.75
C GLU A 346 -5.80 19.87 -12.60
N LEU A 347 -6.65 18.84 -12.63
CA LEU A 347 -6.42 17.62 -13.41
C LEU A 347 -6.40 17.88 -14.91
N ILE A 348 -7.32 18.70 -15.43
CA ILE A 348 -7.34 19.07 -16.85
C ILE A 348 -6.09 19.86 -17.25
N LYS A 349 -5.53 20.67 -16.34
CA LYS A 349 -4.24 21.35 -16.56
C LYS A 349 -3.08 20.36 -16.62
N GLN A 350 -3.12 19.29 -15.83
CA GLN A 350 -2.09 18.25 -15.84
C GLN A 350 -2.19 17.34 -17.08
N ASN A 351 -3.40 17.02 -17.53
CA ASN A 351 -3.65 16.22 -18.73
C ASN A 351 -4.92 16.71 -19.45
N SER A 352 -4.73 17.40 -20.57
CA SER A 352 -5.81 18.01 -21.36
C SER A 352 -6.79 16.98 -21.94
N ASN A 353 -6.38 15.71 -22.10
CA ASN A 353 -7.26 14.64 -22.58
C ASN A 353 -8.40 14.35 -21.60
N LEU A 354 -8.19 14.58 -20.30
CA LEU A 354 -9.22 14.43 -19.27
C LEU A 354 -10.42 15.36 -19.50
N LYS A 355 -10.24 16.47 -20.24
CA LYS A 355 -11.34 17.40 -20.57
C LYS A 355 -12.50 16.69 -21.27
N LYS A 356 -12.22 15.71 -22.14
CA LYS A 356 -13.26 14.96 -22.86
C LYS A 356 -14.00 14.03 -21.89
N ILE A 357 -13.29 13.29 -21.05
CA ILE A 357 -13.86 12.37 -20.06
C ILE A 357 -14.74 13.13 -19.06
N PHE A 358 -14.18 14.15 -18.42
CA PHE A 358 -14.88 15.03 -17.49
C PHE A 358 -16.01 15.84 -18.14
N ASN A 359 -16.22 15.81 -19.45
CA ASN A 359 -17.37 16.42 -20.13
C ASN A 359 -18.33 15.37 -20.71
N HIS A 360 -17.85 14.15 -20.99
CA HIS A 360 -18.62 13.02 -21.52
C HIS A 360 -19.43 12.34 -20.43
N VAL A 361 -18.88 12.17 -19.22
CA VAL A 361 -19.64 11.67 -18.05
C VAL A 361 -20.86 12.57 -17.76
N PHE A 362 -20.75 13.89 -18.00
CA PHE A 362 -21.90 14.81 -17.92
C PHE A 362 -22.92 14.66 -19.06
N LYS A 363 -22.55 14.05 -20.19
CA LYS A 363 -23.44 13.87 -21.36
C LYS A 363 -24.16 12.53 -21.36
N GLU A 364 -23.57 11.44 -20.89
CA GLU A 364 -24.27 10.15 -20.85
C GLU A 364 -25.35 10.10 -19.76
N ASN A 365 -25.14 10.78 -18.64
CA ASN A 365 -26.18 10.98 -17.63
C ASN A 365 -27.38 11.82 -18.13
N LYS A 366 -27.25 12.55 -19.25
CA LYS A 366 -28.37 13.25 -19.89
C LYS A 366 -29.29 12.37 -20.73
N LYS A 367 -28.87 11.13 -21.05
CA LYS A 367 -29.61 10.21 -21.92
C LYS A 367 -30.27 9.05 -21.17
N LYS A 368 -29.98 8.87 -19.88
CA LYS A 368 -30.48 7.75 -19.07
C LYS A 368 -31.42 8.17 -17.93
N TYR A 369 -31.71 9.46 -17.78
CA TYR A 369 -32.71 9.99 -16.86
C TYR A 369 -33.71 10.86 -17.60
#